data_AF-A0A349NFF3-F1
#
_entry.id   AF-A0A349NFF3-F1
#
_cell.length_a   1.000
_cell.length_b   1.000
_cell.length_c   1.000
_cell.angle_alpha   90.00
_cell.angle_beta   90.00
_cell.angle_gamma   90.00
#
_symmetry.space_group_name_H-M   'P 1'
#
loop_
_entity.id
_entity.type
_entity.pdbx_description
1 polymer ?
#
loop_
_entity_poly.entity_id
_entity_poly.type
_entity_poly.pdbx_seq_one_letter_code
_entity_poly.pdbx_strand_id
1 'polypeptide(L)'
;HIDNDHIVGLISMLTKKKKLKIRHILYNCYQRISDNAINLDEKMKENIKRVIGNLPVIVDMLEYKISEEKAKILAEVILANEQWNKAWQKEYITNKSKQIELSNDMGKLIFLSPSTKALEAIDHLYRKLFWEKMFKQKKNDYKEEETIYEALLRSIPNQSDDIEEKICSTELSEEALKILANTPLNPITPTNMASIAFIWEKEEHRILFMGDATPEQVCISLNNIYSDIPKPILFDVIKVSHHGSAENTSNELITIADSKQFFITGKTNASPSINTLARIITAPLSDKISSRTINYNRESPAIKELITRQDLKNELKFTILNNTKYEFFC
;
A
#
# COMPACT_ATOMS: atom_id res chain seq x y z
N HIS A 1 0.09 5.22 -4.78
CA HIS A 1 -0.70 4.42 -5.74
C HIS A 1 -2.14 4.87 -5.73
N ILE A 2 -2.97 4.24 -6.55
CA ILE A 2 -4.38 4.53 -6.70
C ILE A 2 -5.14 3.25 -6.35
N ASP A 3 -5.63 3.20 -5.11
CA ASP A 3 -6.60 2.23 -4.63
C ASP A 3 -7.64 2.94 -3.77
N ASN A 4 -8.87 2.45 -3.76
CA ASN A 4 -9.98 3.13 -3.10
C ASN A 4 -9.83 3.16 -1.58
N ASP A 5 -9.22 2.16 -0.95
CA ASP A 5 -9.03 2.11 0.51
C ASP A 5 -8.06 3.18 1.04
N HIS A 6 -7.07 3.60 0.24
CA HIS A 6 -6.15 4.69 0.57
C HIS A 6 -6.66 6.06 0.10
N ILE A 7 -7.20 6.13 -1.13
CA ILE A 7 -7.57 7.40 -1.75
C ILE A 7 -8.78 8.05 -1.08
N VAL A 8 -9.80 7.27 -0.71
CA VAL A 8 -11.01 7.81 -0.07
C VAL A 8 -10.68 8.44 1.29
N GLY A 9 -9.78 7.84 2.06
CA GLY A 9 -9.30 8.39 3.33
C GLY A 9 -8.59 9.73 3.17
N LEU A 10 -7.71 9.86 2.18
CA LEU A 10 -7.03 11.12 1.87
C LEU A 10 -8.00 12.21 1.41
N ILE A 11 -8.95 11.88 0.53
CA ILE A 11 -9.99 12.81 0.08
C ILE A 11 -10.81 13.33 1.27
N SER A 12 -11.22 12.44 2.18
CA SER A 12 -11.95 12.81 3.40
C SER A 12 -11.13 13.76 4.28
N MET A 13 -9.85 13.43 4.52
CA MET A 13 -8.95 14.27 5.31
C MET A 13 -8.77 15.67 4.71
N LEU A 14 -8.45 15.75 3.41
CA LEU A 14 -8.20 17.03 2.73
C LEU A 14 -9.47 17.87 2.61
N THR A 15 -10.61 17.25 2.31
CA THR A 15 -11.91 17.95 2.24
C THR A 15 -12.27 18.61 3.57
N LYS A 16 -12.02 17.92 4.69
CA LYS A 16 -12.30 18.44 6.04
C LYS A 16 -11.26 19.45 6.51
N LYS A 17 -9.99 19.25 6.16
CA LYS A 17 -8.86 20.08 6.60
C LYS A 17 -8.33 20.95 5.46
N LYS A 18 -9.20 21.76 4.85
CA LYS A 18 -8.84 22.67 3.74
C LYS A 18 -7.68 23.64 4.04
N LYS A 19 -7.43 23.91 5.32
CA LYS A 19 -6.34 24.80 5.80
C LYS A 19 -5.05 24.04 6.17
N LEU A 20 -4.98 22.73 5.93
CA LEU A 20 -3.79 21.93 6.24
C LEU A 20 -2.61 22.42 5.40
N LYS A 21 -1.52 22.80 6.07
CA LYS A 21 -0.27 23.17 5.39
C LYS A 21 0.49 21.90 5.02
N ILE A 22 0.51 21.58 3.74
CA ILE A 22 1.25 20.44 3.20
C ILE A 22 2.43 20.98 2.40
N ARG A 23 3.63 20.51 2.70
CA ARG A 23 4.86 20.92 1.99
C ARG A 23 5.17 20.03 0.79
N HIS A 24 4.88 18.74 0.91
CA HIS A 24 5.14 17.75 -0.13
C HIS A 24 3.96 16.79 -0.26
N ILE A 25 3.50 16.57 -1.49
CA ILE A 25 2.54 15.53 -1.84
C ILE A 25 3.22 14.59 -2.83
N LEU A 26 3.31 13.32 -2.44
CA LEU A 26 3.84 12.23 -3.25
C LEU A 26 2.66 11.39 -3.72
N TYR A 27 2.23 11.62 -4.97
CA TYR A 27 1.10 10.91 -5.54
C TYR A 27 1.36 10.66 -7.03
N ASN A 28 1.61 9.40 -7.37
CA ASN A 28 1.82 8.94 -8.75
C ASN A 28 0.51 8.86 -9.55
N CYS A 29 -0.23 9.97 -9.61
CA CYS A 29 -1.28 10.17 -10.60
C CYS A 29 -0.71 10.98 -11.76
N TYR A 30 -1.28 10.79 -12.95
CA TYR A 30 -0.75 11.34 -14.19
C TYR A 30 -0.71 12.88 -14.14
N GLN A 31 0.48 13.49 -14.24
CA GLN A 31 0.64 14.96 -14.25
C GLN A 31 1.48 15.49 -15.42
N ARG A 32 1.71 14.65 -16.44
CA ARG A 32 2.59 14.96 -17.58
C ARG A 32 1.77 15.40 -18.79
N ILE A 33 0.85 16.33 -18.57
CA ILE A 33 -0.03 16.86 -19.62
C ILE A 33 0.84 17.65 -20.61
N SER A 34 0.82 17.23 -21.88
CA SER A 34 1.46 17.96 -22.97
C SER A 34 0.81 19.33 -23.20
N ASP A 35 1.59 20.33 -23.61
CA ASP A 35 1.07 21.64 -24.03
C ASP A 35 0.07 21.51 -25.20
N ASN A 36 0.13 20.41 -25.95
CA ASN A 36 -0.77 20.09 -27.06
C ASN A 36 -1.99 19.26 -26.64
N ALA A 37 -2.31 19.19 -25.34
CA ALA A 37 -3.43 18.42 -24.84
C ALA A 37 -4.78 18.92 -25.38
N ILE A 38 -5.60 17.98 -25.86
CA ILE A 38 -6.89 18.27 -26.46
C ILE A 38 -8.03 18.10 -25.46
N ASN A 39 -9.19 18.70 -25.75
CA ASN A 39 -10.38 18.46 -24.94
C ASN A 39 -10.96 17.06 -25.25
N LEU A 40 -11.61 16.46 -24.25
CA LEU A 40 -12.52 15.33 -24.47
C LEU A 40 -13.69 15.76 -25.39
N ASP A 41 -14.16 14.86 -26.23
CA ASP A 41 -15.44 15.06 -26.92
C ASP A 41 -16.63 14.83 -25.96
N GLU A 42 -17.83 15.23 -26.38
CA GLU A 42 -19.03 15.16 -25.54
C GLU A 42 -19.34 13.73 -25.05
N LYS A 43 -19.17 12.71 -25.90
CA LYS A 43 -19.41 11.32 -25.50
C LYS A 43 -18.40 10.85 -24.47
N MET A 44 -17.13 11.23 -24.61
CA MET A 44 -16.10 10.93 -23.61
C MET A 44 -16.35 11.67 -22.30
N LYS A 45 -16.82 12.93 -22.34
CA LYS A 45 -17.24 13.69 -21.14
C LYS A 45 -18.39 13.00 -20.41
N GLU A 46 -19.38 12.49 -21.14
CA GLU A 46 -20.48 11.70 -20.54
C GLU A 46 -19.98 10.39 -19.93
N ASN A 47 -19.09 9.68 -20.64
CA ASN A 47 -18.51 8.44 -20.15
C ASN A 47 -17.73 8.64 -18.86
N ILE A 48 -16.88 9.67 -18.78
CA ILE A 48 -16.10 9.92 -17.56
C ILE A 48 -16.99 10.35 -16.40
N LYS A 49 -18.04 11.15 -16.63
CA LYS A 49 -19.05 11.47 -15.62
C LYS A 49 -19.72 10.22 -15.06
N ARG A 50 -20.05 9.25 -15.93
CA ARG A 50 -20.62 7.96 -15.52
C ARG A 50 -19.62 7.12 -14.71
N VAL A 51 -18.36 7.09 -15.12
CA VAL A 51 -17.30 6.39 -14.35
C VAL A 51 -17.18 7.00 -12.96
N ILE A 52 -17.03 8.32 -12.85
CA ILE A 52 -16.94 9.04 -11.58
C ILE A 52 -18.18 8.80 -10.73
N GLY A 53 -19.38 8.86 -11.33
CA GLY A 53 -20.64 8.63 -10.62
C GLY A 53 -20.78 7.23 -10.01
N ASN A 54 -20.03 6.25 -10.50
CA ASN A 54 -20.01 4.88 -9.99
C ASN A 54 -18.86 4.60 -9.00
N LEU A 55 -18.00 5.58 -8.73
CA LEU A 55 -16.93 5.42 -7.76
C LEU A 55 -17.48 5.39 -6.33
N PRO A 56 -16.78 4.76 -5.38
CA PRO A 56 -17.16 4.78 -3.98
C PRO A 56 -17.32 6.21 -3.46
N VAL A 57 -18.45 6.45 -2.80
CA VAL A 57 -18.74 7.72 -2.11
C VAL A 57 -17.83 7.87 -0.89
N ILE A 58 -17.52 9.11 -0.53
CA ILE A 58 -16.75 9.40 0.68
C ILE A 58 -17.63 9.09 1.89
N VAL A 59 -17.38 7.95 2.53
CA VAL A 59 -17.99 7.62 3.82
C VAL A 59 -17.02 8.02 4.91
N ASP A 60 -17.50 8.77 5.89
CA ASP A 60 -16.69 9.15 7.04
C ASP A 60 -16.45 7.93 7.94
N MET A 61 -15.31 7.27 7.76
CA MET A 61 -14.92 6.07 8.52
C MET A 61 -14.77 6.32 10.03
N LEU A 62 -14.69 7.59 10.48
CA LEU A 62 -14.59 7.95 11.90
C LEU A 62 -15.94 8.29 12.54
N GLU A 63 -16.93 8.77 11.78
CA GLU A 63 -18.23 9.18 12.33
C GLU A 63 -19.42 8.36 11.81
N TYR A 64 -19.21 7.39 10.90
CA TYR A 64 -20.27 6.63 10.22
C TYR A 64 -21.42 7.51 9.68
N LYS A 65 -21.13 8.78 9.36
CA LYS A 65 -22.08 9.71 8.75
C LYS A 65 -21.89 9.69 7.25
N ILE A 66 -22.97 9.41 6.54
CA ILE A 66 -23.06 9.58 5.09
C ILE A 66 -23.23 11.08 4.86
N SER A 67 -22.17 11.79 4.46
CA SER A 67 -22.33 13.13 3.90
C SER A 67 -22.94 12.99 2.51
N GLU A 68 -23.90 13.85 2.15
CA GLU A 68 -24.61 13.94 0.86
C GLU A 68 -23.74 14.16 -0.41
N GLU A 69 -22.44 13.87 -0.38
CA GLU A 69 -21.52 14.30 -1.43
C GLU A 69 -21.15 13.18 -2.41
N LYS A 70 -21.29 13.50 -3.70
CA LYS A 70 -20.85 12.70 -4.85
C LYS A 70 -19.41 12.20 -4.68
N ALA A 71 -19.07 11.10 -5.35
CA ALA A 71 -17.68 10.65 -5.43
C ALA A 71 -16.76 11.80 -5.91
N LYS A 72 -15.61 11.95 -5.25
CA LYS A 72 -14.59 12.95 -5.62
C LYS A 72 -13.32 12.27 -6.11
N ILE A 73 -12.53 13.04 -6.84
CA ILE A 73 -11.20 12.67 -7.33
C ILE A 73 -10.14 13.42 -6.51
N LEU A 74 -9.15 12.70 -5.99
CA LEU A 74 -8.09 13.27 -5.17
C LEU A 74 -7.25 14.28 -5.95
N ALA A 75 -6.92 13.98 -7.21
CA ALA A 75 -6.24 14.91 -8.09
C ALA A 75 -6.96 16.26 -8.19
N GLU A 76 -8.29 16.27 -8.39
CA GLU A 76 -9.10 17.50 -8.41
C GLU A 76 -9.04 18.25 -7.07
N VAL A 77 -9.13 17.52 -5.95
CA VAL A 77 -9.04 18.10 -4.60
C VAL A 77 -7.69 18.77 -4.36
N ILE A 78 -6.60 18.16 -4.83
CA ILE A 78 -5.24 18.73 -4.72
C ILE A 78 -5.12 19.96 -5.63
N LEU A 79 -5.54 19.87 -6.89
CA LEU A 79 -5.39 20.95 -7.88
C LEU A 79 -6.23 22.18 -7.56
N ALA A 80 -7.42 21.99 -6.95
CA ALA A 80 -8.29 23.09 -6.53
C ALA A 80 -7.67 23.95 -5.40
N ASN A 81 -6.63 23.46 -4.72
CA ASN A 81 -5.90 24.21 -3.71
C ASN A 81 -4.51 24.59 -4.24
N GLU A 82 -4.28 25.89 -4.45
CA GLU A 82 -3.03 26.40 -5.02
C GLU A 82 -1.78 25.97 -4.23
N GLN A 83 -1.86 25.92 -2.89
CA GLN A 83 -0.75 25.49 -2.05
C GLN A 83 -0.45 24.00 -2.27
N TRP A 84 -1.49 23.17 -2.33
CA TRP A 84 -1.32 21.73 -2.52
C TRP A 84 -0.88 21.38 -3.94
N ASN A 85 -1.39 22.09 -4.94
CA ASN A 85 -0.92 21.98 -6.32
C ASN A 85 0.59 22.24 -6.41
N LYS A 86 1.08 23.33 -5.79
CA LYS A 86 2.53 23.61 -5.73
C LYS A 86 3.32 22.58 -4.92
N ALA A 87 2.71 21.96 -3.92
CA ALA A 87 3.33 20.92 -3.10
C ALA A 87 3.34 19.54 -3.78
N TRP A 88 2.56 19.34 -4.84
CA TRP A 88 2.46 18.06 -5.54
C TRP A 88 3.64 17.86 -6.49
N GLN A 89 4.43 16.84 -6.18
CA GLN A 89 5.56 16.43 -7.01
C GLN A 89 5.07 15.85 -8.35
N LYS A 90 5.47 16.51 -9.44
CA LYS A 90 5.10 16.16 -10.81
C LYS A 90 5.83 14.93 -11.36
N GLU A 91 7.04 14.67 -10.87
CA GLU A 91 7.80 13.49 -11.24
C GLU A 91 7.30 12.28 -10.47
N TYR A 92 7.12 11.15 -11.17
CA TYR A 92 6.78 9.91 -10.49
C TYR A 92 7.87 9.49 -9.52
N ILE A 93 7.42 9.15 -8.31
CA ILE A 93 8.22 8.44 -7.34
C ILE A 93 8.43 7.01 -7.83
N THR A 94 9.67 6.55 -7.79
CA THR A 94 10.10 5.20 -8.16
C THR A 94 11.16 4.72 -7.19
N ASN A 95 11.54 3.45 -7.30
CA ASN A 95 12.69 2.90 -6.59
C ASN A 95 14.06 3.50 -6.99
N LYS A 96 14.09 4.37 -8.01
CA LYS A 96 15.28 5.14 -8.44
C LYS A 96 15.19 6.62 -8.06
N SER A 97 14.09 7.05 -7.46
CA SER A 97 13.93 8.44 -7.03
C SER A 97 14.93 8.77 -5.93
N LYS A 98 15.44 10.01 -5.96
CA LYS A 98 16.33 10.51 -4.91
C LYS A 98 15.63 10.44 -3.55
N GLN A 99 16.42 10.17 -2.51
CA GLN A 99 15.93 10.25 -1.14
C GLN A 99 15.42 11.68 -0.84
N ILE A 100 14.40 11.77 0.01
CA ILE A 100 13.85 13.06 0.46
C ILE A 100 14.23 13.27 1.91
N GLU A 101 15.02 14.31 2.17
CA GLU A 101 15.32 14.78 3.53
C GLU A 101 14.07 15.47 4.11
N LEU A 102 13.65 15.03 5.28
CA LEU A 102 12.52 15.61 5.98
C LEU A 102 12.98 16.82 6.80
N SER A 103 12.12 17.85 6.87
CA SER A 103 12.41 19.06 7.65
C SER A 103 12.55 18.77 9.14
N ASN A 104 13.22 19.67 9.86
CA ASN A 104 13.36 19.62 11.32
C ASN A 104 14.06 18.35 11.82
N ASP A 105 15.07 17.88 11.08
CA ASP A 105 15.87 16.71 11.46
C ASP A 105 15.04 15.42 11.65
N MET A 106 13.96 15.29 10.88
CA MET A 106 13.06 14.12 10.93
C MET A 106 13.60 12.95 10.09
N GLY A 107 14.89 12.92 9.75
CA GLY A 107 15.48 11.89 8.91
C GLY A 107 15.10 12.01 7.43
N LYS A 108 15.09 10.87 6.72
CA LYS A 108 14.91 10.80 5.27
C LYS A 108 13.99 9.67 4.83
N LEU A 109 13.41 9.84 3.65
CA LEU A 109 12.64 8.80 2.95
C LEU A 109 13.47 8.20 1.81
N ILE A 110 13.60 6.87 1.79
CA ILE A 110 14.28 6.11 0.73
C ILE A 110 13.26 5.22 0.02
N PHE A 111 13.10 5.38 -1.29
CA PHE A 111 12.03 4.70 -2.03
C PHE A 111 12.45 3.32 -2.53
N LEU A 112 11.58 2.33 -2.33
CA LEU A 112 11.78 0.93 -2.72
C LEU A 112 10.91 0.52 -3.91
N SER A 113 9.82 1.23 -4.16
CA SER A 113 8.89 0.98 -5.25
C SER A 113 8.11 2.26 -5.58
N PRO A 114 7.42 2.35 -6.73
CA PRO A 114 7.35 1.36 -7.80
C PRO A 114 8.62 1.27 -8.67
N SER A 115 8.84 0.13 -9.31
CA SER A 115 9.81 0.00 -10.41
C SER A 115 9.30 0.62 -11.71
N THR A 116 10.19 0.85 -12.68
CA THR A 116 9.80 1.28 -14.03
C THR A 116 8.80 0.31 -14.67
N LYS A 117 9.03 -1.01 -14.54
CA LYS A 117 8.14 -2.07 -15.03
C LYS A 117 6.73 -1.97 -14.41
N ALA A 118 6.65 -1.63 -13.13
CA ALA A 118 5.35 -1.43 -12.47
C ALA A 118 4.60 -0.21 -13.02
N LEU A 119 5.32 0.88 -13.31
CA LEU A 119 4.75 2.06 -13.95
C LEU A 119 4.32 1.81 -15.41
N GLU A 120 5.04 0.98 -16.15
CA GLU A 120 4.63 0.55 -17.49
C GLU A 120 3.36 -0.30 -17.44
N ALA A 121 3.25 -1.22 -16.48
CA ALA A 121 2.08 -2.06 -16.32
C ALA A 121 0.81 -1.23 -15.99
N ILE A 122 0.92 -0.20 -15.14
CA ILE A 122 -0.22 0.68 -14.85
C ILE A 122 -0.56 1.60 -16.03
N ASP A 123 0.42 2.04 -16.85
CA ASP A 123 0.15 2.78 -18.10
C ASP A 123 -0.61 1.90 -19.11
N HIS A 124 -0.19 0.65 -19.29
CA HIS A 124 -0.91 -0.31 -20.12
C HIS A 124 -2.35 -0.53 -19.64
N LEU A 125 -2.55 -0.68 -18.32
CA LEU A 125 -3.87 -0.81 -17.71
C LEU A 125 -4.72 0.45 -17.93
N TYR A 126 -4.15 1.64 -17.74
CA TYR A 126 -4.83 2.90 -18.02
C TYR A 126 -5.28 2.99 -19.48
N ARG A 127 -4.42 2.68 -20.46
CA ARG A 127 -4.77 2.68 -21.88
C ARG A 127 -5.88 1.68 -22.22
N LYS A 128 -5.85 0.50 -21.59
CA LYS A 128 -6.90 -0.51 -21.71
C LYS A 128 -8.23 0.03 -21.19
N LEU A 129 -8.26 0.55 -19.96
CA LEU A 129 -9.47 1.11 -19.34
C LEU A 129 -9.99 2.33 -20.12
N PHE A 130 -9.09 3.15 -20.65
CA PHE A 130 -9.44 4.28 -21.50
C PHE A 130 -10.18 3.78 -22.75
N TRP A 131 -9.68 2.74 -23.41
CA TRP A 131 -10.39 2.14 -24.54
C TRP A 131 -11.74 1.53 -24.13
N GLU A 132 -11.80 0.77 -23.05
CA GLU A 132 -13.03 0.09 -22.58
C GLU A 132 -14.12 1.07 -22.14
N LYS A 133 -13.75 2.17 -21.48
CA LYS A 133 -14.71 3.12 -20.89
C LYS A 133 -14.99 4.32 -21.78
N MET A 134 -14.02 4.77 -22.57
CA MET A 134 -14.15 5.91 -23.48
C MET A 134 -14.46 5.50 -24.93
N PHE A 135 -14.36 4.21 -25.25
CA PHE A 135 -14.55 3.65 -26.60
C PHE A 135 -13.61 4.26 -27.66
N LYS A 136 -12.42 4.71 -27.24
CA LYS A 136 -11.38 5.30 -28.09
C LYS A 136 -10.01 4.90 -27.62
N GLN A 137 -9.06 4.72 -28.54
CA GLN A 137 -7.67 4.49 -28.17
C GLN A 137 -7.04 5.77 -27.59
N LYS A 138 -6.20 5.61 -26.55
CA LYS A 138 -5.43 6.71 -25.95
C LYS A 138 -4.24 7.10 -26.84
N LYS A 139 -4.51 7.91 -27.87
CA LYS A 139 -3.49 8.41 -28.82
C LYS A 139 -2.99 9.83 -28.53
N ASN A 140 -3.83 10.64 -27.89
CA ASN A 140 -3.53 12.04 -27.57
C ASN A 140 -3.53 12.22 -26.05
N ASP A 141 -2.86 13.25 -25.57
CA ASP A 141 -3.03 13.73 -24.21
C ASP A 141 -4.28 14.60 -24.12
N TYR A 142 -4.96 14.51 -22.98
CA TYR A 142 -6.21 15.22 -22.76
C TYR A 142 -6.05 16.24 -21.64
N LYS A 143 -6.84 17.32 -21.69
CA LYS A 143 -6.97 18.19 -20.53
C LYS A 143 -7.59 17.40 -19.37
N GLU A 144 -7.17 17.69 -18.15
CA GLU A 144 -7.63 17.02 -16.92
C GLU A 144 -7.29 15.51 -16.92
N GLU A 145 -6.16 15.12 -17.52
CA GLU A 145 -5.77 13.71 -17.63
C GLU A 145 -5.56 13.05 -16.27
N GLU A 146 -5.12 13.80 -15.26
CA GLU A 146 -5.07 13.37 -13.86
C GLU A 146 -6.42 12.86 -13.36
N THR A 147 -7.50 13.57 -13.70
CA THR A 147 -8.86 13.19 -13.31
C THR A 147 -9.28 11.93 -14.03
N ILE A 148 -9.03 11.86 -15.33
CA ILE A 148 -9.36 10.70 -16.15
C ILE A 148 -8.59 9.47 -15.67
N TYR A 149 -7.29 9.62 -15.42
CA TYR A 149 -6.39 8.58 -14.96
C TYR A 149 -6.82 8.00 -13.63
N GLU A 150 -7.04 8.87 -12.63
CA GLU A 150 -7.49 8.44 -11.32
C GLU A 150 -8.87 7.78 -11.38
N ALA A 151 -9.84 8.39 -12.08
CA ALA A 151 -11.20 7.85 -12.14
C ALA A 151 -11.25 6.47 -12.81
N LEU A 152 -10.49 6.27 -13.89
CA LEU A 152 -10.45 4.98 -14.58
C LEU A 152 -9.80 3.91 -13.71
N LEU A 153 -8.66 4.18 -13.08
CA LEU A 153 -7.98 3.20 -12.23
C LEU A 153 -8.78 2.85 -10.98
N ARG A 154 -9.50 3.81 -10.38
CA ARG A 154 -10.41 3.57 -9.25
C ARG A 154 -11.70 2.84 -9.64
N SER A 155 -12.02 2.77 -10.93
CA SER A 155 -13.21 2.07 -11.44
C SER A 155 -13.02 0.56 -11.56
N ILE A 156 -11.80 0.08 -11.32
CA ILE A 156 -11.51 -1.35 -11.29
C ILE A 156 -12.21 -1.94 -10.07
N PRO A 157 -13.02 -3.00 -10.22
CA PRO A 157 -13.59 -3.70 -9.08
C PRO A 157 -12.46 -4.25 -8.21
N ASN A 158 -12.57 -4.15 -6.89
CA ASN A 158 -11.66 -4.83 -5.97
C ASN A 158 -11.81 -6.35 -6.19
N GLN A 159 -10.92 -6.95 -6.98
CA GLN A 159 -11.04 -8.36 -7.39
C GLN A 159 -10.47 -9.36 -6.37
N SER A 160 -9.89 -8.91 -5.25
CA SER A 160 -9.02 -9.77 -4.43
C SER A 160 -9.36 -9.91 -2.94
N ASP A 161 -10.31 -9.14 -2.38
CA ASP A 161 -10.30 -8.92 -0.93
C ASP A 161 -11.24 -9.82 -0.11
N ASP A 162 -12.08 -10.62 -0.78
CA ASP A 162 -13.17 -11.39 -0.15
C ASP A 162 -13.12 -12.91 -0.42
N ILE A 163 -11.97 -13.46 -0.81
CA ILE A 163 -11.82 -14.93 -0.74
C ILE A 163 -11.57 -15.24 0.74
N GLU A 164 -12.62 -15.65 1.45
CA GLU A 164 -12.48 -16.34 2.73
C GLU A 164 -11.53 -17.51 2.50
N GLU A 165 -10.28 -17.38 2.96
CA GLU A 165 -9.41 -18.53 3.12
C GLU A 165 -10.15 -19.47 4.07
N LYS A 166 -10.67 -20.56 3.50
CA LYS A 166 -11.33 -21.62 4.25
C LYS A 166 -10.27 -22.19 5.18
N ILE A 167 -10.22 -21.72 6.41
CA ILE A 167 -9.35 -22.29 7.45
C ILE A 167 -9.78 -23.76 7.53
N CYS A 168 -8.92 -24.63 7.02
CA CYS A 168 -9.15 -26.06 7.07
C CYS A 168 -9.32 -26.42 8.54
N SER A 169 -10.32 -27.26 8.87
CA SER A 169 -10.63 -27.71 10.23
C SER A 169 -9.54 -28.59 10.86
N THR A 170 -8.32 -28.55 10.33
CA THR A 170 -7.13 -29.18 10.90
C THR A 170 -6.60 -28.27 11.99
N GLU A 171 -6.26 -28.84 13.14
CA GLU A 171 -5.60 -28.10 14.22
C GLU A 171 -4.33 -27.42 13.67
N LEU A 172 -4.19 -26.12 13.94
CA LEU A 172 -3.08 -25.32 13.43
C LEU A 172 -1.75 -25.75 14.09
N SER A 173 -0.96 -26.67 13.53
CA SER A 173 0.35 -27.04 14.10
C SER A 173 1.49 -26.16 13.58
N GLU A 174 2.70 -26.30 14.16
CA GLU A 174 3.91 -25.67 13.59
C GLU A 174 4.14 -26.13 12.13
N GLU A 175 3.97 -27.43 11.84
CA GLU A 175 4.11 -27.97 10.48
C GLU A 175 3.06 -27.39 9.54
N ALA A 176 1.80 -27.26 9.99
CA ALA A 176 0.75 -26.64 9.20
C ALA A 176 1.09 -25.18 8.87
N LEU A 177 1.61 -24.41 9.84
CA LEU A 177 2.08 -23.04 9.60
C LEU A 177 3.25 -23.00 8.61
N LYS A 178 4.22 -23.92 8.72
CA LYS A 178 5.33 -24.01 7.75
C LYS A 178 4.82 -24.32 6.33
N ILE A 179 3.78 -25.14 6.19
CA ILE A 179 3.14 -25.40 4.88
C ILE A 179 2.47 -24.11 4.36
N LEU A 180 1.67 -23.45 5.19
CA LEU A 180 0.98 -22.19 4.83
C LEU A 180 1.97 -21.07 4.44
N ALA A 181 3.11 -21.00 5.14
CA ALA A 181 4.17 -20.04 4.84
C ALA A 181 4.75 -20.25 3.43
N ASN A 182 4.83 -21.50 2.97
CA ASN A 182 5.37 -21.89 1.67
C ASN A 182 4.33 -21.91 0.54
N THR A 183 3.08 -21.51 0.81
CA THR A 183 2.06 -21.35 -0.24
C THR A 183 2.55 -20.33 -1.28
N PRO A 184 2.53 -20.67 -2.58
CA PRO A 184 2.93 -19.76 -3.65
C PRO A 184 2.09 -18.48 -3.68
N LEU A 185 2.71 -17.39 -4.11
CA LEU A 185 2.03 -16.10 -4.27
C LEU A 185 1.26 -16.07 -5.59
N ASN A 186 0.04 -15.54 -5.55
CA ASN A 186 -0.74 -15.19 -6.72
C ASN A 186 -0.30 -13.84 -7.33
N PRO A 187 -0.60 -13.61 -8.62
CA PRO A 187 -0.29 -12.33 -9.26
C PRO A 187 -0.97 -11.14 -8.58
N ILE A 188 -0.19 -10.09 -8.31
CA ILE A 188 -0.69 -8.81 -7.78
C ILE A 188 -1.15 -7.90 -8.93
N THR A 189 -2.20 -7.12 -8.69
CA THR A 189 -2.74 -6.17 -9.67
C THR A 189 -1.72 -5.08 -10.05
N PRO A 190 -1.78 -4.51 -11.27
CA PRO A 190 -0.89 -3.41 -11.63
C PRO A 190 -1.01 -2.18 -10.73
N THR A 191 -2.19 -1.89 -10.17
CA THR A 191 -2.41 -0.78 -9.22
C THR A 191 -1.63 -0.98 -7.92
N ASN A 192 -1.67 -2.18 -7.34
CA ASN A 192 -0.95 -2.52 -6.12
C ASN A 192 0.55 -2.59 -6.39
N MET A 193 0.95 -3.19 -7.51
CA MET A 193 2.36 -3.23 -7.94
C MET A 193 2.97 -1.82 -8.08
N ALA A 194 2.15 -0.81 -8.40
CA ALA A 194 2.53 0.61 -8.50
C ALA A 194 2.52 1.36 -7.14
N SER A 195 2.37 0.68 -6.02
CA SER A 195 2.49 1.23 -4.65
C SER A 195 3.84 1.86 -4.40
N ILE A 196 3.84 2.92 -3.59
CA ILE A 196 5.06 3.56 -3.09
C ILE A 196 5.41 2.87 -1.77
N ALA A 197 6.41 2.01 -1.81
CA ALA A 197 7.09 1.48 -0.64
C ALA A 197 8.33 2.32 -0.37
N PHE A 198 8.63 2.57 0.89
CA PHE A 198 9.78 3.36 1.31
C PHE A 198 10.26 2.97 2.70
N ILE A 199 11.47 3.41 3.01
CA ILE A 199 12.07 3.34 4.33
C ILE A 199 12.13 4.76 4.86
N TRP A 200 11.73 4.91 6.11
CA TRP A 200 12.09 6.08 6.89
C TRP A 200 13.35 5.75 7.68
N GLU A 201 14.41 6.55 7.51
CA GLU A 201 15.65 6.42 8.28
C GLU A 201 15.96 7.72 9.03
N LYS A 202 16.28 7.60 10.31
CA LYS A 202 16.92 8.66 11.10
C LYS A 202 18.00 8.00 11.95
N GLU A 203 19.25 8.42 11.77
CA GLU A 203 20.40 7.85 12.48
C GLU A 203 20.48 6.32 12.31
N GLU A 204 20.49 5.54 13.37
CA GLU A 204 20.47 4.08 13.33
C GLU A 204 19.07 3.49 13.07
N HIS A 205 18.01 4.27 13.26
CA HIS A 205 16.63 3.81 13.21
C HIS A 205 16.13 3.67 11.77
N ARG A 206 15.41 2.58 11.52
CA ARG A 206 14.79 2.26 10.23
C ARG A 206 13.38 1.73 10.42
N ILE A 207 12.44 2.33 9.70
CA ILE A 207 11.06 1.83 9.61
C ILE A 207 10.73 1.51 8.15
N LEU A 208 10.26 0.29 7.90
CA LEU A 208 9.88 -0.18 6.58
C LEU A 208 8.37 -0.02 6.35
N PHE A 209 8.01 0.75 5.31
CA PHE A 209 6.64 0.93 4.84
C PHE A 209 6.50 0.34 3.44
N MET A 210 5.75 -0.75 3.29
CA MET A 210 5.67 -1.48 2.01
C MET A 210 4.47 -1.11 1.14
N GLY A 211 3.54 -0.28 1.64
CA GLY A 211 2.27 -0.01 0.95
C GLY A 211 1.61 -1.33 0.51
N ASP A 212 1.18 -1.40 -0.74
CA ASP A 212 0.67 -2.63 -1.36
C ASP A 212 1.61 -3.16 -2.46
N ALA A 213 2.90 -2.83 -2.35
CA ALA A 213 3.90 -3.21 -3.33
C ALA A 213 4.11 -4.73 -3.36
N THR A 214 4.67 -5.23 -4.47
CA THR A 214 5.04 -6.65 -4.57
C THR A 214 6.27 -6.93 -3.70
N PRO A 215 6.34 -8.10 -3.04
CA PRO A 215 7.50 -8.44 -2.20
C PRO A 215 8.79 -8.50 -3.02
N GLU A 216 8.73 -8.98 -4.27
CA GLU A 216 9.88 -9.03 -5.20
C GLU A 216 10.54 -7.66 -5.42
N GLN A 217 9.75 -6.61 -5.68
CA GLN A 217 10.28 -5.26 -5.88
C GLN A 217 10.97 -4.73 -4.62
N VAL A 218 10.37 -5.01 -3.46
CA VAL A 218 10.93 -4.61 -2.16
C VAL A 218 12.24 -5.35 -1.90
N CYS A 219 12.30 -6.67 -2.11
CA CYS A 219 13.52 -7.48 -1.97
C CYS A 219 14.67 -6.95 -2.84
N ILE A 220 14.40 -6.73 -4.14
CA ILE A 220 15.40 -6.21 -5.09
C ILE A 220 15.94 -4.86 -4.60
N SER A 221 15.06 -3.93 -4.23
CA SER A 221 15.47 -2.61 -3.77
C SER A 221 16.24 -2.66 -2.45
N LEU A 222 15.84 -3.49 -1.49
CA LEU A 222 16.54 -3.68 -0.22
C LEU A 222 17.94 -4.28 -0.41
N ASN A 223 18.08 -5.24 -1.31
CA ASN A 223 19.39 -5.83 -1.64
C ASN A 223 20.31 -4.82 -2.33
N ASN A 224 19.77 -3.94 -3.16
CA ASN A 224 20.56 -2.90 -3.83
C ASN A 224 20.96 -1.77 -2.87
N ILE A 225 20.04 -1.27 -2.05
CA ILE A 225 20.28 -0.13 -1.15
C ILE A 225 21.21 -0.52 0.01
N TYR A 226 21.09 -1.74 0.50
CA TYR A 226 21.89 -2.25 1.61
C TYR A 226 22.70 -3.48 1.17
N SER A 227 23.38 -3.39 0.03
CA SER A 227 24.23 -4.47 -0.49
C SER A 227 25.32 -4.88 0.50
N ASP A 228 25.79 -3.91 1.28
CA ASP A 228 26.94 -4.07 2.17
C ASP A 228 26.53 -4.42 3.61
N ILE A 229 25.23 -4.61 3.87
CA ILE A 229 24.70 -4.98 5.19
C ILE A 229 24.35 -6.47 5.19
N PRO A 230 24.86 -7.26 6.17
CA PRO A 230 24.45 -8.65 6.37
C PRO A 230 22.93 -8.79 6.48
N LYS A 231 22.38 -9.84 5.88
CA LYS A 231 20.94 -10.14 5.96
C LYS A 231 20.63 -11.01 7.18
N PRO A 232 19.44 -10.86 7.80
CA PRO A 232 18.42 -9.86 7.48
C PRO A 232 18.85 -8.44 7.89
N ILE A 233 18.40 -7.44 7.11
CA ILE A 233 18.44 -6.05 7.54
C ILE A 233 17.46 -5.91 8.70
N LEU A 234 17.92 -5.35 9.81
CA LEU A 234 17.09 -5.13 10.99
C LEU A 234 16.42 -3.76 10.93
N PHE A 235 15.09 -3.79 11.11
CA PHE A 235 14.24 -2.61 11.22
C PHE A 235 13.66 -2.52 12.63
N ASP A 236 13.50 -1.30 13.15
CA ASP A 236 12.77 -1.08 14.40
C ASP A 236 11.32 -1.53 14.27
N VAL A 237 10.72 -1.20 13.11
CA VAL A 237 9.33 -1.54 12.78
C VAL A 237 9.20 -1.90 11.31
N ILE A 238 8.43 -2.96 11.03
CA ILE A 238 7.93 -3.28 9.70
C ILE A 238 6.41 -3.11 9.68
N LYS A 239 5.90 -2.17 8.88
CA LYS A 239 4.48 -2.14 8.52
C LYS A 239 4.26 -3.16 7.41
N VAL A 240 3.55 -4.23 7.73
CA VAL A 240 3.23 -5.33 6.82
C VAL A 240 2.41 -4.80 5.64
N SER A 241 2.73 -5.29 4.45
CA SER A 241 2.14 -4.82 3.19
C SER A 241 0.67 -5.21 3.07
N HIS A 242 -0.13 -4.35 2.41
CA HIS A 242 -1.49 -4.62 1.96
C HIS A 242 -2.36 -5.31 3.01
N HIS A 243 -2.40 -4.73 4.21
CA HIS A 243 -3.21 -5.19 5.32
C HIS A 243 -2.90 -6.64 5.80
N GLY A 244 -1.76 -7.20 5.39
CA GLY A 244 -1.41 -8.59 5.64
C GLY A 244 -1.99 -9.58 4.62
N SER A 245 -2.27 -9.14 3.39
CA SER A 245 -2.63 -10.01 2.28
C SER A 245 -1.54 -11.04 2.00
N ALA A 246 -1.96 -12.28 1.70
CA ALA A 246 -1.07 -13.39 1.40
C ALA A 246 -0.14 -13.08 0.22
N GLU A 247 -0.55 -12.26 -0.75
CA GLU A 247 0.23 -12.07 -1.96
C GLU A 247 1.38 -11.06 -1.82
N ASN A 248 1.32 -10.24 -0.78
CA ASN A 248 2.21 -9.10 -0.60
C ASN A 248 3.38 -9.36 0.35
N THR A 249 3.45 -10.53 0.98
CA THR A 249 4.52 -10.90 1.91
C THR A 249 5.08 -12.26 1.55
N SER A 250 6.36 -12.35 1.15
CA SER A 250 7.03 -13.62 0.80
C SER A 250 7.99 -14.10 1.90
N ASN A 251 8.36 -15.38 1.89
CA ASN A 251 9.42 -15.90 2.78
C ASN A 251 10.77 -15.22 2.54
N GLU A 252 11.09 -14.95 1.27
CA GLU A 252 12.31 -14.23 0.90
C GLU A 252 12.35 -12.84 1.53
N LEU A 253 11.23 -12.11 1.48
CA LEU A 253 11.12 -10.77 2.05
C LEU A 253 11.39 -10.76 3.56
N ILE A 254 10.78 -11.70 4.31
CA ILE A 254 10.99 -11.81 5.75
C ILE A 254 12.43 -12.25 6.08
N THR A 255 13.09 -12.99 5.20
CA THR A 255 14.50 -13.38 5.35
C THR A 255 15.46 -12.22 5.05
N ILE A 256 15.07 -11.29 4.18
CA ILE A 256 15.87 -10.11 3.83
C ILE A 256 15.66 -8.95 4.83
N ALA A 257 14.44 -8.78 5.35
CA ALA A 257 14.07 -7.72 6.29
C ALA A 257 13.34 -8.32 7.50
N ASP A 258 13.96 -8.20 8.66
CA ASP A 258 13.41 -8.70 9.93
C ASP A 258 13.23 -7.57 10.93
N SER A 259 12.32 -7.79 11.88
CA SER A 259 12.05 -6.85 12.96
C SER A 259 11.50 -7.57 14.17
N LYS A 260 11.71 -6.99 15.36
CA LYS A 260 10.97 -7.40 16.55
C LYS A 260 9.49 -7.00 16.44
N GLN A 261 9.16 -5.91 15.73
CA GLN A 261 7.83 -5.32 15.72
C GLN A 261 7.24 -5.30 14.30
N PHE A 262 6.19 -6.09 14.10
CA PHE A 262 5.39 -6.05 12.88
C PHE A 262 4.06 -5.38 13.17
N PHE A 263 3.67 -4.43 12.33
CA PHE A 263 2.38 -3.74 12.40
C PHE A 263 1.52 -4.10 11.19
N ILE A 264 0.33 -4.64 11.47
CA ILE A 264 -0.67 -5.00 10.48
C ILE A 264 -1.87 -4.08 10.68
N THR A 265 -2.16 -3.27 9.66
CA THR A 265 -3.38 -2.46 9.62
C THR A 265 -4.44 -3.24 8.86
N GLY A 266 -5.45 -3.82 9.51
CA GLY A 266 -6.49 -4.59 8.81
C GLY A 266 -7.42 -3.72 7.95
N LYS A 267 -7.96 -4.29 6.86
CA LYS A 267 -8.93 -3.67 5.92
C LYS A 267 -10.31 -4.29 6.07
N THR A 268 -10.40 -5.59 5.84
CA THR A 268 -11.63 -6.40 5.96
C THR A 268 -11.57 -7.30 7.20
N ASN A 269 -12.64 -8.04 7.46
CA ASN A 269 -12.67 -9.04 8.54
C ASN A 269 -11.78 -10.27 8.23
N ALA A 270 -11.32 -10.45 6.98
CA ALA A 270 -10.49 -11.57 6.57
C ALA A 270 -8.98 -11.29 6.67
N SER A 271 -8.56 -10.02 6.76
CA SER A 271 -7.13 -9.66 6.83
C SER A 271 -6.67 -9.36 8.26
N PRO A 272 -5.46 -9.80 8.69
CA PRO A 272 -4.43 -10.48 7.88
C PRO A 272 -4.76 -11.94 7.57
N SER A 273 -4.22 -12.42 6.44
CA SER A 273 -4.22 -13.84 6.06
C SER A 273 -3.33 -14.65 7.01
N ILE A 274 -3.73 -15.90 7.25
CA ILE A 274 -2.92 -16.84 8.03
C ILE A 274 -1.58 -17.13 7.34
N ASN A 275 -1.52 -17.12 5.99
CA ASN A 275 -0.28 -17.34 5.24
C ASN A 275 0.74 -16.25 5.58
N THR A 276 0.32 -14.97 5.58
CA THR A 276 1.20 -13.86 5.96
C THR A 276 1.72 -13.99 7.38
N LEU A 277 0.83 -14.30 8.33
CA LEU A 277 1.22 -14.50 9.72
C LEU A 277 2.21 -15.67 9.84
N ALA A 278 1.93 -16.79 9.17
CA ALA A 278 2.78 -17.97 9.14
C ALA A 278 4.19 -17.64 8.63
N ARG A 279 4.31 -16.89 7.52
CA ARG A 279 5.62 -16.46 6.99
C ARG A 279 6.41 -15.64 8.00
N ILE A 280 5.76 -14.76 8.75
CA ILE A 280 6.43 -13.93 9.76
C ILE A 280 6.84 -14.76 10.98
N ILE A 281 5.95 -15.59 11.53
CA ILE A 281 6.20 -16.28 12.81
C ILE A 281 7.06 -17.54 12.66
N THR A 282 7.08 -18.19 11.49
CA THR A 282 7.89 -19.40 11.24
C THR A 282 9.27 -19.10 10.64
N ALA A 283 9.52 -17.88 10.18
CA ALA A 283 10.84 -17.49 9.70
C ALA A 283 11.88 -17.61 10.83
N PRO A 284 13.14 -17.99 10.54
CA PRO A 284 14.20 -17.98 11.53
C PRO A 284 14.33 -16.60 12.18
N LEU A 285 14.55 -16.56 13.49
CA LEU A 285 14.83 -15.31 14.19
C LEU A 285 16.27 -14.88 13.92
N SER A 286 16.50 -13.59 13.65
CA SER A 286 17.84 -13.02 13.73
C SER A 286 18.41 -13.15 15.14
N ASP A 287 19.74 -13.30 15.28
CA ASP A 287 20.44 -13.41 16.57
C ASP A 287 20.11 -12.27 17.56
N LYS A 288 19.70 -11.10 17.05
CA LYS A 288 19.34 -9.93 17.87
C LYS A 288 17.86 -9.90 18.29
N ILE A 289 17.05 -10.86 17.85
CA ILE A 289 15.60 -10.92 18.09
C ILE A 289 15.29 -12.20 18.85
N SER A 290 14.86 -12.07 20.11
CA SER A 290 14.46 -13.21 20.94
C SER A 290 13.02 -13.67 20.71
N SER A 291 12.18 -12.80 20.14
CA SER A 291 10.76 -13.03 19.86
C SER A 291 10.23 -11.94 18.94
N ARG A 292 9.26 -12.27 18.09
CA ARG A 292 8.51 -11.29 17.28
C ARG A 292 7.21 -10.85 17.96
N THR A 293 6.80 -9.61 17.73
CA THR A 293 5.50 -9.07 18.16
C THR A 293 4.69 -8.68 16.93
N ILE A 294 3.51 -9.29 16.78
CA ILE A 294 2.52 -8.92 15.77
C ILE A 294 1.52 -7.97 16.41
N ASN A 295 1.54 -6.72 15.97
CA ASN A 295 0.62 -5.67 16.39
C ASN A 295 -0.49 -5.54 15.34
N TYR A 296 -1.75 -5.60 15.77
CA TYR A 296 -2.91 -5.48 14.88
C TYR A 296 -3.89 -4.42 15.37
N ASN A 297 -4.72 -3.88 14.47
CA ASN A 297 -5.77 -2.90 14.81
C ASN A 297 -7.20 -3.38 14.49
N ARG A 298 -7.35 -4.52 13.78
CA ARG A 298 -8.63 -5.17 13.49
C ARG A 298 -8.48 -6.68 13.63
N GLU A 299 -9.46 -7.33 14.26
CA GLU A 299 -9.45 -8.78 14.41
C GLU A 299 -9.77 -9.47 13.08
N SER A 300 -9.08 -10.59 12.82
CA SER A 300 -9.40 -11.55 11.76
C SER A 300 -9.50 -12.97 12.36
N PRO A 301 -10.13 -13.93 11.65
CA PRO A 301 -10.13 -15.34 12.07
C PRO A 301 -8.72 -15.87 12.39
N ALA A 302 -7.72 -15.53 11.58
CA ALA A 302 -6.33 -15.94 11.78
C ALA A 302 -5.72 -15.35 13.08
N ILE A 303 -5.99 -14.07 13.36
CA ILE A 303 -5.56 -13.44 14.62
C ILE A 303 -6.25 -14.08 15.83
N LYS A 304 -7.57 -14.32 15.75
CA LYS A 304 -8.34 -14.95 16.82
C LYS A 304 -7.81 -16.34 17.15
N GLU A 305 -7.52 -17.14 16.12
CA GLU A 305 -6.96 -18.47 16.27
C GLU A 305 -5.56 -18.40 16.93
N LEU A 306 -4.64 -17.61 16.40
CA LEU A 306 -3.28 -17.55 16.95
C LEU A 306 -3.21 -16.95 18.37
N ILE A 307 -4.19 -16.13 18.79
CA ILE A 307 -4.25 -15.62 20.16
C ILE A 307 -4.46 -16.76 21.17
N THR A 308 -5.21 -17.81 20.83
CA THR A 308 -5.49 -18.93 21.75
C THR A 308 -4.34 -19.94 21.84
N ARG A 309 -3.40 -19.91 20.88
CA ARG A 309 -2.32 -20.91 20.74
C ARG A 309 -1.06 -20.58 21.51
N GLN A 310 -1.12 -20.74 22.84
CA GLN A 310 0.03 -20.50 23.73
C GLN A 310 1.21 -21.46 23.49
N ASP A 311 0.91 -22.69 23.08
CA ASP A 311 1.86 -23.69 22.62
C ASP A 311 2.71 -23.15 21.46
N LEU A 312 2.06 -22.68 20.38
CA LEU A 312 2.74 -22.11 19.22
C LEU A 312 3.50 -20.84 19.57
N LYS A 313 2.95 -19.96 20.41
CA LYS A 313 3.64 -18.74 20.85
C LYS A 313 4.95 -19.05 21.56
N ASN A 314 4.96 -20.10 22.39
CA ASN A 314 6.14 -20.53 23.12
C ASN A 314 7.17 -21.22 22.21
N GLU A 315 6.72 -22.01 21.25
CA GLU A 315 7.55 -22.75 20.30
C GLU A 315 8.18 -21.81 19.26
N LEU A 316 7.36 -21.02 18.57
CA LEU A 316 7.75 -20.09 17.50
C LEU A 316 8.16 -18.70 17.99
N LYS A 317 8.19 -18.48 19.31
CA LYS A 317 8.64 -17.24 19.96
C LYS A 317 7.98 -15.98 19.39
N PHE A 318 6.66 -15.90 19.52
CA PHE A 318 5.92 -14.71 19.12
C PHE A 318 4.83 -14.30 20.11
N THR A 319 4.44 -13.03 20.03
CA THR A 319 3.31 -12.46 20.77
C THR A 319 2.37 -11.72 19.82
N ILE A 320 1.08 -11.70 20.12
CA ILE A 320 0.09 -10.94 19.36
C ILE A 320 -0.54 -9.90 20.29
N LEU A 321 -0.53 -8.63 19.89
CA LEU A 321 -1.03 -7.51 20.67
C LEU A 321 -1.98 -6.64 19.83
N ASN A 322 -3.10 -6.22 20.42
CA ASN A 322 -3.93 -5.16 19.86
C ASN A 322 -3.31 -3.81 20.25
N ASN A 323 -2.26 -3.42 19.53
CA ASN A 323 -1.52 -2.21 19.77
C ASN A 323 -1.36 -1.42 18.47
N THR A 324 -1.54 -0.11 18.56
CA THR A 324 -1.50 0.81 17.41
C THR A 324 -0.41 1.88 17.55
N LYS A 325 0.42 1.79 18.61
CA LYS A 325 1.43 2.78 18.93
C LYS A 325 2.78 2.11 19.14
N TYR A 326 3.82 2.76 18.67
CA TYR A 326 5.20 2.41 18.96
C TYR A 326 6.00 3.69 19.14
N GLU A 327 6.82 3.73 20.19
CA GLU A 327 7.66 4.87 20.54
C GLU A 327 9.10 4.37 20.65
N PHE A 328 10.01 5.12 20.05
CA PHE A 328 11.45 4.93 20.12
C PHE A 328 12.09 6.30 20.22
N PHE A 329 13.30 6.36 20.77
CA PHE A 329 14.01 7.61 21.01
C PHE A 329 15.15 7.74 20.02
N CYS A 330 15.14 8.83 19.26
CA CYS A 330 16.19 9.23 18.35
C CYS A 330 16.93 10.46 18.85
#